data_AF-A0A0D2G3A7-F1
#
_entry.id   AF-A0A0D2G3A7-F1
#
_cell.length_a   1.000
_cell.length_b   1.000
_cell.length_c   1.000
_cell.angle_alpha   90.00
_cell.angle_beta   90.00
_cell.angle_gamma   90.00
#
_symmetry.space_group_name_H-M   'P 1'
#
loop_
_entity.id
_entity.type
_entity.pdbx_description
1 polymer ?
#
loop_
_entity_poly.entity_id
_entity_poly.type
_entity_poly.pdbx_seq_one_letter_code
_entity_poly.pdbx_strand_id
1 'polypeptide(L)'
;MLLITHVSHDSRGEHMDESLYRKVKRMILLSELECEPSLDLVQARFLLASYKMGHGLESAAFLSIGACARLAIVLGLDQGTQPDNGAARTVLEERSRIWWGIVIVERCINLTFPERPLITPDPEVTDYLPVEDDGLDNGSVQYSTPIPMTAASSVRAGPFAREAQAASLLGRSLTHIAKPTPDPEFNLEESRQLERTLTSFLNVLPREDLIKPCSAYCGAMGMCTSALLLLHTRDGTQRRQAQEEEDSAYSKDALNSCCGFVVERAAEYTSELATVDLDSLPPFTPYAIYQASVVQHRFLEQGGTNDGKSIRHGLDLMGKMLASFALRWGVAGKLYRLLR
;
A
#
# COMPACT_ATOMS: atom_id res chain seq x y z
N MET A 1 -4.55 7.95 19.20
CA MET A 1 -4.85 7.93 17.76
C MET A 1 -5.08 9.33 17.13
N LEU A 2 -4.77 10.44 17.80
CA LEU A 2 -5.07 11.80 17.29
C LEU A 2 -4.18 12.28 16.13
N LEU A 3 -3.00 11.68 15.93
CA LEU A 3 -2.04 12.09 14.91
C LEU A 3 -2.49 11.71 13.48
N ILE A 4 -3.36 10.70 13.35
CA ILE A 4 -3.77 10.11 12.06
C ILE A 4 -5.21 10.52 11.66
N THR A 5 -6.00 11.01 12.61
CA THR A 5 -7.44 11.25 12.44
C THR A 5 -7.85 12.72 12.34
N HIS A 6 -6.96 13.68 12.63
CA HIS A 6 -7.37 15.09 12.70
C HIS A 6 -7.05 15.86 11.41
N VAL A 7 -8.04 16.08 10.55
CA VAL A 7 -7.93 17.00 9.40
C VAL A 7 -8.00 18.45 9.91
N SER A 8 -7.03 19.31 9.55
CA SER A 8 -7.12 20.74 9.86
C SER A 8 -8.14 21.40 8.93
N HIS A 9 -9.26 21.87 9.48
CA HIS A 9 -10.28 22.65 8.74
C HIS A 9 -9.84 24.07 8.36
N ASP A 10 -8.63 24.50 8.70
CA ASP A 10 -8.15 25.83 8.38
C ASP A 10 -7.58 25.90 6.96
N SER A 11 -8.03 26.90 6.21
CA SER A 11 -7.78 27.16 4.79
C SER A 11 -6.32 27.55 4.45
N ARG A 12 -5.37 27.14 5.29
CA ARG A 12 -3.93 27.22 5.11
C ARG A 12 -3.35 25.87 5.56
N GLY A 13 -3.15 24.97 4.59
CA GLY A 13 -2.70 23.58 4.81
C GLY A 13 -1.29 23.40 5.35
N GLU A 14 -0.88 24.15 6.38
CA GLU A 14 0.47 24.12 6.95
C GLU A 14 0.53 23.89 8.48
N HIS A 15 -0.61 23.82 9.19
CA HIS A 15 -0.60 23.72 10.65
C HIS A 15 -1.54 22.63 11.21
N MET A 16 -1.39 21.37 10.78
CA MET A 16 -1.80 20.25 11.64
C MET A 16 -0.68 20.03 12.69
N ASP A 17 -1.07 20.17 13.96
CA ASP A 17 -0.27 20.25 15.20
C ASP A 17 1.21 19.85 15.08
N GLU A 18 2.01 20.72 14.44
CA GLU A 18 3.47 20.62 14.39
C GLU A 18 4.04 20.52 15.82
N SER A 19 3.28 21.01 16.83
CA SER A 19 3.60 20.82 18.24
C SER A 19 3.43 19.36 18.68
N LEU A 20 2.34 18.66 18.36
CA LEU A 20 2.14 17.25 18.68
C LEU A 20 3.14 16.35 17.94
N TYR A 21 3.32 16.53 16.64
CA TYR A 21 4.33 15.80 15.86
C TYR A 21 5.73 15.97 16.46
N ARG A 22 6.11 17.20 16.80
CA ARG A 22 7.41 17.51 17.42
C ARG A 22 7.52 16.95 18.85
N LYS A 23 6.43 16.97 19.63
CA LYS A 23 6.36 16.37 20.98
C LYS A 23 6.55 14.85 20.90
N VAL A 24 5.80 14.14 20.04
CA VAL A 24 5.94 12.69 19.84
C VAL A 24 7.35 12.33 19.39
N LYS A 25 7.91 13.08 18.43
CA LYS A 25 9.29 12.86 17.97
C LYS A 25 10.31 13.04 19.10
N ARG A 26 10.12 14.04 19.98
CA ARG A 26 10.97 14.25 21.17
C ARG A 26 10.83 13.12 22.19
N MET A 27 9.62 12.68 22.48
CA MET A 27 9.37 11.58 23.42
C MET A 27 10.01 10.28 22.93
N ILE A 28 9.83 9.94 21.65
CA ILE A 28 10.46 8.77 21.03
C ILE A 28 11.98 8.82 21.17
N LEU A 29 12.59 9.99 20.95
CA LEU A 29 14.03 10.17 21.12
C LEU A 29 14.47 9.97 22.58
N LEU A 30 13.71 10.52 23.54
CA LEU A 30 14.01 10.35 24.97
C LEU A 30 13.90 8.88 25.40
N SER A 31 12.85 8.17 24.96
CA SER A 31 12.69 6.74 25.24
C SER A 31 13.81 5.88 24.63
N GLU A 32 14.37 6.27 23.48
CA GLU A 32 15.55 5.58 22.93
C GLU A 32 16.80 5.73 23.79
N LEU A 33 16.98 6.88 24.46
CA LEU A 33 18.11 7.09 25.36
C LEU A 33 18.07 6.15 26.57
N GLU A 34 16.87 5.74 26.98
CA GLU A 34 16.66 4.78 28.07
C GLU A 34 16.89 3.33 27.63
N CYS A 35 16.93 3.06 26.31
CA CYS A 35 17.25 1.76 25.71
C CYS A 35 16.36 0.58 26.15
N GLU A 36 15.14 0.84 26.61
CA GLU A 36 14.15 -0.20 26.91
C GLU A 36 13.20 -0.41 25.72
N PRO A 37 13.34 -1.51 24.95
CA PRO A 37 12.41 -1.81 23.87
C PRO A 37 11.05 -2.24 24.43
N SER A 38 9.97 -1.62 23.93
CA SER A 38 8.60 -1.94 24.32
C SER A 38 7.65 -1.94 23.12
N LEU A 39 6.52 -2.65 23.24
CA LEU A 39 5.49 -2.67 22.20
C LEU A 39 4.93 -1.25 21.96
N ASP A 40 4.70 -0.49 23.04
CA ASP A 40 4.23 0.89 22.97
C ASP A 40 5.19 1.80 22.17
N LEU A 41 6.50 1.60 22.32
CA LEU A 41 7.50 2.34 21.57
C LEU A 41 7.47 1.97 20.08
N VAL A 42 7.27 0.69 19.74
CA VAL A 42 7.07 0.26 18.35
C VAL A 42 5.80 0.90 17.78
N GLN A 43 4.69 0.87 18.50
CA GLN A 43 3.44 1.48 18.08
C GLN A 43 3.58 2.99 17.84
N ALA A 44 4.22 3.71 18.77
CA ALA A 44 4.47 5.14 18.62
C ALA A 44 5.33 5.45 17.38
N ARG A 45 6.38 4.65 17.14
CA ARG A 45 7.22 4.75 15.94
C ARG A 45 6.46 4.46 14.66
N PHE A 46 5.64 3.43 14.66
CA PHE A 46 4.79 3.03 13.55
C PHE A 46 3.83 4.16 13.17
N LEU A 47 3.08 4.70 14.14
CA LEU A 47 2.17 5.84 13.91
C LEU A 47 2.90 7.06 13.34
N LEU A 48 4.10 7.36 13.85
CA LEU A 48 4.94 8.45 13.34
C LEU A 48 5.41 8.20 11.90
N ALA A 49 5.79 6.97 11.55
CA ALA A 49 6.20 6.59 10.20
C ALA A 49 5.02 6.67 9.21
N SER A 50 3.85 6.14 9.59
CA SER A 50 2.61 6.20 8.81
C SER A 50 2.17 7.64 8.56
N TYR A 51 2.25 8.51 9.58
CA TYR A 51 2.02 9.95 9.41
C TYR A 51 2.97 10.57 8.38
N LYS A 52 4.27 10.31 8.50
CA LYS A 52 5.27 10.85 7.55
C LYS A 52 5.00 10.38 6.12
N MET A 53 4.61 9.12 5.93
CA MET A 53 4.22 8.59 4.62
C MET A 53 2.97 9.30 4.08
N GLY A 54 1.89 9.40 4.87
CA GLY A 54 0.64 10.05 4.47
C GLY A 54 0.77 11.54 4.14
N HIS A 55 1.80 12.23 4.66
CA HIS A 55 2.11 13.61 4.32
C HIS A 55 3.23 13.78 3.28
N GLY A 56 3.71 12.68 2.68
CA GLY A 56 4.72 12.70 1.62
C GLY A 56 6.08 13.21 2.11
N LEU A 57 6.47 12.88 3.35
CA LEU A 57 7.80 13.13 3.91
C LEU A 57 8.68 11.89 3.66
N GLU A 58 8.89 11.55 2.38
CA GLU A 58 9.41 10.25 1.91
C GLU A 58 10.69 9.78 2.62
N SER A 59 11.76 10.58 2.61
CA SER A 59 13.02 10.20 3.26
C SER A 59 12.87 10.03 4.76
N ALA A 60 12.06 10.87 5.40
CA ALA A 60 11.80 10.78 6.83
C ALA A 60 10.94 9.55 7.17
N ALA A 61 9.97 9.22 6.33
CA ALA A 61 9.13 8.02 6.46
C ALA A 61 9.99 6.76 6.32
N PHE A 62 10.83 6.68 5.28
CA PHE A 62 11.76 5.57 5.03
C PHE A 62 12.69 5.30 6.23
N LEU A 63 13.34 6.34 6.77
CA LEU A 63 14.19 6.18 7.94
C LEU A 63 13.41 5.76 9.19
N SER A 64 12.20 6.30 9.37
CA SER A 64 11.38 6.01 10.56
C SER A 64 10.82 4.61 10.55
N ILE A 65 10.33 4.14 9.40
CA ILE A 65 9.80 2.78 9.28
C ILE A 65 10.93 1.75 9.44
N GLY A 66 12.12 2.04 8.93
CA GLY A 66 13.27 1.14 9.12
C GLY A 66 13.73 1.04 10.58
N ALA A 67 13.73 2.16 11.32
CA ALA A 67 13.98 2.12 12.77
C ALA A 67 12.87 1.37 13.52
N CYS A 68 11.61 1.55 13.11
CA CYS A 68 10.46 0.83 13.67
C CYS A 68 10.56 -0.68 13.45
N ALA A 69 10.88 -1.11 12.22
CA ALA A 69 11.06 -2.51 11.86
C ALA A 69 12.16 -3.18 12.68
N ARG A 70 13.32 -2.53 12.83
CA ARG A 70 14.42 -3.07 13.65
C ARG A 70 14.04 -3.23 15.12
N LEU A 71 13.32 -2.25 15.68
CA LEU A 71 12.83 -2.34 17.05
C LEU A 71 11.81 -3.48 17.22
N ALA A 72 10.92 -3.66 16.24
CA ALA A 72 9.96 -4.75 16.22
C ALA A 72 10.65 -6.13 16.16
N ILE A 73 11.72 -6.25 15.35
CA ILE A 73 12.55 -7.47 15.28
C ILE A 73 13.27 -7.74 16.60
N VAL A 74 13.81 -6.71 17.26
CA VAL A 74 14.41 -6.86 18.62
C VAL A 74 13.41 -7.44 19.62
N LEU A 75 12.13 -7.11 19.48
CA LEU A 75 11.05 -7.65 20.31
C LEU A 75 10.47 -8.98 19.80
N GLY A 76 10.97 -9.52 18.67
CA GLY A 76 10.50 -10.77 18.07
C GLY A 76 9.07 -10.69 17.53
N LEU A 77 8.66 -9.54 16.96
CA LEU A 77 7.34 -9.41 16.31
C LEU A 77 7.31 -10.09 14.93
N ASP A 78 8.47 -10.37 14.34
CA ASP A 78 8.65 -10.97 13.02
C ASP A 78 8.51 -12.50 12.99
N GLN A 79 8.54 -13.16 14.15
CA GLN A 79 8.64 -14.63 14.26
C GLN A 79 7.29 -15.37 14.21
N GLY A 80 6.22 -14.68 13.78
CA GLY A 80 4.87 -15.23 13.79
C GLY A 80 4.32 -15.48 15.19
N THR A 81 3.00 -15.51 15.30
CA THR A 81 2.31 -15.68 16.58
C THR A 81 2.26 -17.16 16.97
N GLN A 82 3.22 -17.64 17.76
CA GLN A 82 3.12 -18.99 18.33
C GLN A 82 2.00 -19.02 19.39
N PRO A 83 0.97 -19.87 19.23
CA PRO A 83 -0.22 -19.87 20.10
C PRO A 83 0.05 -20.35 21.54
N ASP A 84 1.25 -20.84 21.85
CA ASP A 84 1.58 -21.51 23.12
C ASP A 84 2.30 -20.61 24.16
N ASN A 85 2.39 -19.30 23.91
CA ASN A 85 3.23 -18.39 24.71
C ASN A 85 2.61 -17.92 26.04
N GLY A 86 1.47 -18.47 26.47
CA GLY A 86 0.76 -18.04 27.70
C GLY A 86 0.25 -16.58 27.68
N ALA A 87 0.54 -15.82 26.62
CA ALA A 87 0.07 -14.46 26.42
C ALA A 87 -1.40 -14.45 26.01
N ALA A 88 -2.13 -13.41 26.45
CA ALA A 88 -3.51 -13.21 26.01
C ALA A 88 -3.57 -13.08 24.49
N ARG A 89 -4.53 -13.76 23.85
CA ARG A 89 -4.67 -13.80 22.38
C ARG A 89 -4.80 -12.40 21.76
N THR A 90 -5.34 -11.44 22.51
CA THR A 90 -5.40 -10.03 22.13
C THR A 90 -4.02 -9.37 21.99
N VAL A 91 -3.09 -9.64 22.92
CA VAL A 91 -1.71 -9.09 22.86
C VAL A 91 -0.94 -9.68 21.69
N LEU A 92 -1.14 -10.98 21.46
CA LEU A 92 -0.60 -11.68 20.30
C LEU A 92 -1.12 -11.10 18.98
N GLU A 93 -2.41 -10.81 18.90
CA GLU A 93 -3.02 -10.15 17.74
C GLU A 93 -2.51 -8.72 17.54
N GLU A 94 -2.35 -7.95 18.62
CA GLU A 94 -1.80 -6.60 18.56
C GLU A 94 -0.37 -6.59 18.01
N ARG A 95 0.46 -7.53 18.44
CA ARG A 95 1.82 -7.73 17.90
C ARG A 95 1.80 -8.08 16.42
N SER A 96 0.94 -9.02 16.02
CA SER A 96 0.75 -9.43 14.62
C SER A 96 0.34 -8.25 13.74
N ARG A 97 -0.65 -7.47 14.17
CA ARG A 97 -1.13 -6.29 13.43
C ARG A 97 -0.08 -5.20 13.29
N ILE A 98 0.71 -4.96 14.32
CA ILE A 98 1.82 -4.00 14.25
C ILE A 98 2.90 -4.49 13.27
N TRP A 99 3.24 -5.78 13.28
CA TRP A 99 4.17 -6.33 12.31
C TRP A 99 3.66 -6.17 10.87
N TRP A 100 2.43 -6.59 10.59
CA TRP A 100 1.80 -6.44 9.28
C TRP A 100 1.70 -4.98 8.84
N GLY A 101 1.36 -4.08 9.77
CA GLY A 101 1.36 -2.64 9.51
C GLY A 101 2.73 -2.13 9.08
N ILE A 102 3.80 -2.55 9.76
CA ILE A 102 5.18 -2.19 9.40
C ILE A 102 5.52 -2.68 7.99
N VAL A 103 5.19 -3.94 7.67
CA VAL A 103 5.40 -4.53 6.34
C VAL A 103 4.67 -3.70 5.27
N ILE A 104 3.37 -3.45 5.43
CA ILE A 104 2.54 -2.67 4.50
C ILE A 104 3.15 -1.29 4.23
N VAL A 105 3.47 -0.55 5.30
CA VAL A 105 4.01 0.82 5.19
C VAL A 105 5.39 0.81 4.54
N GLU A 106 6.27 -0.13 4.87
CA GLU A 106 7.58 -0.24 4.22
C GLU A 106 7.46 -0.50 2.72
N ARG A 107 6.58 -1.43 2.30
CA ARG A 107 6.38 -1.72 0.87
C ARG A 107 5.82 -0.51 0.13
N CYS A 108 4.85 0.19 0.72
CA CYS A 108 4.26 1.38 0.12
C CYS A 108 5.25 2.54 -0.02
N ILE A 109 6.12 2.77 0.98
CA ILE A 109 7.17 3.81 0.91
C ILE A 109 8.16 3.53 -0.24
N ASN A 110 8.42 2.26 -0.54
CA ASN A 110 9.35 1.87 -1.60
C ASN A 110 8.75 1.89 -3.02
N LEU A 111 7.44 2.17 -3.19
CA LEU A 111 6.83 2.33 -4.51
C LEU A 111 7.49 3.44 -5.36
N THR A 112 7.98 4.50 -4.71
CA THR A 112 8.67 5.61 -5.40
C THR A 112 10.11 5.25 -5.78
N PHE A 113 10.75 4.34 -5.04
CA PHE A 113 12.15 3.97 -5.21
C PHE A 113 12.31 2.45 -5.09
N PRO A 114 11.86 1.69 -6.09
CA PRO A 114 11.70 0.24 -5.97
C PRO A 114 13.04 -0.51 -5.90
N GLU A 115 14.18 0.12 -6.21
CA GLU A 115 15.50 -0.50 -6.03
C GLU A 115 15.99 -0.50 -4.57
N ARG A 116 15.30 0.19 -3.65
CA ARG A 116 15.70 0.22 -2.24
C ARG A 116 15.49 -1.14 -1.58
N PRO A 117 16.45 -1.62 -0.77
CA PRO A 117 16.29 -2.88 -0.06
C PRO A 117 15.20 -2.77 1.02
N LEU A 118 14.44 -3.85 1.16
CA LEU A 118 13.46 -4.04 2.23
C LEU A 118 14.19 -4.49 3.51
N ILE A 119 13.77 -3.98 4.66
CA ILE A 119 14.30 -4.38 5.98
C ILE A 119 13.52 -5.57 6.52
N THR A 120 12.19 -5.55 6.41
CA THR A 120 11.40 -6.71 6.84
C THR A 120 11.53 -7.83 5.80
N PRO A 121 11.62 -9.09 6.23
CA PRO A 121 11.63 -10.24 5.32
C PRO A 121 10.31 -10.33 4.53
N ASP A 122 10.32 -11.10 3.45
CA ASP A 122 9.09 -11.47 2.78
C ASP A 122 8.30 -12.44 3.68
N PRO A 123 6.97 -12.24 3.86
CA PRO A 123 6.16 -13.11 4.70
C PRO A 123 6.21 -14.58 4.26
N GLU A 124 6.29 -15.49 5.22
CA GLU A 124 6.38 -16.92 4.98
C GLU A 124 4.99 -17.56 4.78
N VAL A 125 4.96 -18.74 4.14
CA VAL A 125 3.73 -19.52 3.93
C VAL A 125 3.06 -19.91 5.25
N THR A 126 3.86 -20.01 6.31
CA THR A 126 3.43 -20.33 7.68
C THR A 126 2.87 -19.13 8.43
N ASP A 127 2.97 -17.92 7.88
CA ASP A 127 2.40 -16.73 8.53
C ASP A 127 0.88 -16.75 8.46
N TYR A 128 0.26 -16.19 9.50
CA TYR A 128 -1.18 -16.02 9.59
C TYR A 128 -1.58 -14.56 9.33
N LEU A 129 -2.72 -14.39 8.66
CA LEU A 129 -3.34 -13.09 8.46
C LEU A 129 -3.89 -12.55 9.78
N PRO A 130 -3.85 -11.22 9.97
CA PRO A 130 -4.46 -10.59 11.13
C PRO A 130 -5.97 -10.83 11.16
N VAL A 131 -6.54 -10.91 12.36
CA VAL A 131 -7.98 -11.05 12.59
C VAL A 131 -8.71 -9.80 12.09
N GLU A 132 -10.00 -9.89 11.73
CA GLU A 132 -10.82 -8.74 11.33
C GLU A 132 -11.04 -7.74 12.49
N ASP A 133 -11.23 -6.46 12.15
CA ASP A 133 -11.42 -5.37 13.13
C ASP A 133 -12.61 -5.59 14.05
N ASP A 134 -13.76 -6.01 13.50
CA ASP A 134 -14.96 -6.34 14.28
C ASP A 134 -14.68 -7.45 15.31
N GLY A 135 -13.75 -8.35 14.99
CA GLY A 135 -13.32 -9.41 15.90
C GLY A 135 -12.52 -8.87 17.08
N LEU A 136 -11.66 -7.87 16.82
CA LEU A 136 -10.86 -7.16 17.81
C LEU A 136 -11.73 -6.32 18.74
N ASP A 137 -12.60 -5.48 18.17
CA ASP A 137 -13.41 -4.52 18.92
C ASP A 137 -14.40 -5.20 19.85
N ASN A 138 -14.97 -6.33 19.42
CA ASN A 138 -15.94 -7.10 20.21
C ASN A 138 -15.29 -8.14 21.14
N GLY A 139 -13.96 -8.21 21.18
CA GLY A 139 -13.21 -9.19 21.99
C GLY A 139 -13.38 -10.65 21.54
N SER A 140 -13.96 -10.88 20.35
CA SER A 140 -14.15 -12.21 19.79
C SER A 140 -12.89 -12.77 19.14
N VAL A 141 -11.77 -12.02 19.21
CA VAL A 141 -10.41 -12.49 18.92
C VAL A 141 -10.06 -13.74 19.67
N GLN A 142 -10.78 -14.22 20.68
CA GLN A 142 -10.51 -15.52 21.31
C GLN A 142 -11.06 -16.72 20.50
N TYR A 143 -12.03 -16.48 19.62
CA TYR A 143 -12.79 -17.52 18.91
C TYR A 143 -12.48 -17.59 17.39
N SER A 144 -11.77 -16.60 16.84
CA SER A 144 -11.37 -16.57 15.43
C SER A 144 -10.42 -17.72 15.05
N THR A 145 -10.65 -18.35 13.91
CA THR A 145 -9.73 -19.33 13.33
C THR A 145 -8.61 -18.62 12.58
N PRO A 146 -7.33 -18.94 12.82
CA PRO A 146 -6.22 -18.35 12.06
C PRO A 146 -6.35 -18.65 10.57
N ILE A 147 -6.21 -17.62 9.74
CA ILE A 147 -6.24 -17.73 8.28
C ILE A 147 -4.79 -17.70 7.77
N PRO A 148 -4.29 -18.73 7.08
CA PRO A 148 -2.93 -18.71 6.52
C PRO A 148 -2.76 -17.58 5.49
N MET A 149 -1.56 -17.01 5.39
CA MET A 149 -1.23 -15.98 4.41
C MET A 149 -1.49 -16.45 2.97
N THR A 150 -1.30 -17.74 2.71
CA THR A 150 -1.56 -18.40 1.42
C THR A 150 -3.02 -18.80 1.20
N ALA A 151 -3.94 -18.38 2.07
CA ALA A 151 -5.36 -18.64 1.88
C ALA A 151 -5.81 -18.09 0.52
N ALA A 152 -6.53 -18.94 -0.23
CA ALA A 152 -7.06 -18.57 -1.53
C ALA A 152 -7.96 -17.33 -1.41
N SER A 153 -8.03 -16.54 -2.47
CA SER A 153 -8.89 -15.34 -2.52
C SER A 153 -10.38 -15.66 -2.32
N SER A 154 -10.81 -16.92 -2.45
CA SER A 154 -12.17 -17.36 -2.13
C SER A 154 -12.47 -17.45 -0.63
N VAL A 155 -11.45 -17.52 0.23
CA VAL A 155 -11.58 -17.48 1.68
C VAL A 155 -11.79 -16.03 2.09
N ARG A 156 -12.95 -15.69 2.66
CA ARG A 156 -13.24 -14.32 3.12
C ARG A 156 -12.23 -13.89 4.18
N ALA A 157 -11.65 -12.70 4.00
CA ALA A 157 -10.79 -12.05 4.97
C ALA A 157 -11.03 -10.54 4.93
N GLY A 158 -10.93 -9.88 6.08
CA GLY A 158 -11.19 -8.45 6.19
C GLY A 158 -10.16 -7.57 5.47
N PRO A 159 -10.43 -6.26 5.33
CA PRO A 159 -9.59 -5.31 4.63
C PRO A 159 -8.11 -5.34 5.00
N PHE A 160 -7.79 -5.29 6.30
CA PHE A 160 -6.41 -5.28 6.76
C PHE A 160 -5.66 -6.59 6.46
N ALA A 161 -6.37 -7.73 6.51
CA ALA A 161 -5.81 -9.01 6.11
C ALA A 161 -5.54 -9.07 4.59
N ARG A 162 -6.42 -8.49 3.77
CA ARG A 162 -6.18 -8.35 2.32
C ARG A 162 -5.04 -7.40 2.00
N GLU A 163 -4.88 -6.34 2.78
CA GLU A 163 -3.72 -5.45 2.68
C GLU A 163 -2.42 -6.18 3.02
N ALA A 164 -2.40 -7.02 4.05
CA ALA A 164 -1.26 -7.87 4.37
C ALA A 164 -0.88 -8.80 3.19
N GLN A 165 -1.86 -9.45 2.56
CA GLN A 165 -1.64 -10.28 1.37
C GLN A 165 -1.12 -9.46 0.17
N ALA A 166 -1.74 -8.31 -0.10
CA ALA A 166 -1.31 -7.42 -1.17
C ALA A 166 0.11 -6.87 -0.94
N ALA A 167 0.47 -6.56 0.31
CA ALA A 167 1.80 -6.12 0.68
C ALA A 167 2.84 -7.23 0.52
N SER A 168 2.49 -8.49 0.78
CA SER A 168 3.37 -9.64 0.47
C SER A 168 3.67 -9.74 -1.03
N LEU A 169 2.63 -9.67 -1.88
CA LEU A 169 2.82 -9.69 -3.34
C LEU A 169 3.59 -8.48 -3.86
N LEU A 170 3.35 -7.30 -3.28
CA LEU A 170 4.11 -6.09 -3.59
C LEU A 170 5.58 -6.23 -3.16
N GLY A 171 5.85 -6.78 -1.98
CA GLY A 171 7.20 -7.07 -1.50
C GLY A 171 7.99 -7.95 -2.46
N ARG A 172 7.39 -9.05 -2.93
CA ARG A 172 7.99 -9.93 -3.94
C ARG A 172 8.25 -9.20 -5.26
N SER A 173 7.33 -8.33 -5.69
CA SER A 173 7.49 -7.52 -6.90
C SER A 173 8.65 -6.52 -6.76
N LEU A 174 8.78 -5.87 -5.60
CA LEU A 174 9.91 -4.98 -5.29
C LEU A 174 11.24 -5.75 -5.26
N THR A 175 11.28 -6.93 -4.63
CA THR A 175 12.47 -7.80 -4.60
C THR A 175 12.90 -8.22 -6.01
N HIS A 176 11.95 -8.66 -6.85
CA HIS A 176 12.20 -8.99 -8.26
C HIS A 176 12.84 -7.82 -9.04
N ILE A 177 12.35 -6.60 -8.82
CA ILE A 177 12.86 -5.38 -9.43
C ILE A 177 14.26 -5.02 -8.89
N ALA A 178 14.46 -5.07 -7.58
CA ALA A 178 15.69 -4.62 -6.94
C ALA A 178 16.86 -5.61 -7.11
N LYS A 179 16.57 -6.91 -7.17
CA LYS A 179 17.56 -8.00 -7.13
C LYS A 179 17.27 -9.06 -8.20
N PRO A 180 17.31 -8.71 -9.51
CA PRO A 180 17.14 -9.69 -10.56
C PRO A 180 18.24 -10.75 -10.50
N THR A 181 17.90 -11.99 -10.84
CA THR A 181 18.87 -13.07 -10.94
C THR A 181 19.70 -12.95 -12.23
N PRO A 182 20.86 -13.62 -12.34
CA PRO A 182 21.60 -13.70 -13.60
C PRO A 182 20.87 -14.45 -14.72
N ASP A 183 19.78 -15.16 -14.44
CA ASP A 183 19.01 -15.96 -15.39
C ASP A 183 17.81 -15.15 -15.94
N PRO A 184 17.85 -14.70 -17.21
CA PRO A 184 16.76 -13.91 -17.80
C PRO A 184 15.46 -14.69 -17.96
N GLU A 185 15.53 -16.00 -18.21
CA GLU A 185 14.34 -16.84 -18.41
C GLU A 185 13.61 -17.03 -17.08
N PHE A 186 14.36 -17.27 -15.99
CA PHE A 186 13.81 -17.31 -14.64
C PHE A 186 13.13 -15.99 -14.27
N ASN A 187 13.80 -14.86 -14.49
CA ASN A 187 13.23 -13.54 -14.18
C ASN A 187 11.94 -13.28 -14.98
N LEU A 188 11.89 -13.68 -16.25
CA LEU A 188 10.70 -13.52 -17.08
C LEU A 188 9.53 -14.36 -16.58
N GLU A 189 9.77 -15.62 -16.21
CA GLU A 189 8.72 -16.48 -15.66
C GLU A 189 8.26 -16.01 -14.28
N GLU A 190 9.18 -15.53 -13.43
CA GLU A 190 8.84 -14.94 -12.14
C GLU A 190 7.92 -13.71 -12.31
N SER A 191 8.25 -12.79 -13.23
CA SER A 191 7.42 -11.63 -13.56
C SER A 191 6.02 -12.04 -14.00
N ARG A 192 5.90 -13.02 -14.91
CA ARG A 192 4.61 -13.55 -15.39
C ARG A 192 3.78 -14.21 -14.28
N GLN A 193 4.42 -14.93 -13.35
CA GLN A 193 3.71 -15.54 -12.23
C GLN A 193 3.21 -14.50 -11.23
N LEU A 194 4.01 -13.46 -10.95
CA LEU A 194 3.58 -12.31 -10.14
C LEU A 194 2.41 -11.58 -10.79
N GLU A 195 2.49 -11.29 -12.09
CA GLU A 195 1.42 -10.65 -12.88
C GLU A 195 0.11 -11.44 -12.78
N ARG A 196 0.14 -12.75 -13.03
CA ARG A 196 -1.06 -13.61 -12.95
C ARG A 196 -1.67 -13.61 -11.55
N THR A 197 -0.83 -13.70 -10.53
CA THR A 197 -1.27 -13.74 -9.12
C THR A 197 -1.89 -12.41 -8.70
N LEU A 198 -1.21 -11.29 -9.00
CA LEU A 198 -1.69 -9.94 -8.73
C LEU A 198 -3.01 -9.65 -9.45
N THR A 199 -3.12 -10.01 -10.74
CA THR A 199 -4.33 -9.81 -11.54
C THR A 199 -5.49 -10.66 -11.01
N SER A 200 -5.24 -11.92 -10.68
CA SER A 200 -6.25 -12.81 -10.08
C SER A 200 -6.76 -12.24 -8.75
N PHE A 201 -5.85 -11.76 -7.90
CA PHE A 201 -6.22 -11.18 -6.62
C PHE A 201 -7.00 -9.87 -6.79
N LEU A 202 -6.54 -8.98 -7.68
CA LEU A 202 -7.19 -7.70 -7.98
C LEU A 202 -8.63 -7.87 -8.49
N ASN A 203 -8.93 -8.95 -9.22
CA ASN A 203 -10.28 -9.25 -9.71
C ASN A 203 -11.25 -9.74 -8.62
N VAL A 204 -10.73 -10.18 -7.47
CA VAL A 204 -11.56 -10.67 -6.35
C VAL A 204 -11.89 -9.55 -5.36
N LEU A 205 -10.93 -8.65 -5.09
CA LEU A 205 -11.07 -7.59 -4.08
C LEU A 205 -12.33 -6.72 -4.24
N PRO A 206 -12.72 -6.23 -5.43
CA PRO A 206 -13.94 -5.44 -5.59
C PRO A 206 -15.22 -6.20 -5.21
N ARG A 207 -15.23 -7.53 -5.35
CA ARG A 207 -16.41 -8.37 -5.06
C ARG A 207 -16.61 -8.59 -3.56
N GLU A 208 -15.57 -8.38 -2.76
CA GLU A 208 -15.66 -8.42 -1.30
C GLU A 208 -16.17 -7.10 -0.71
N ASP A 209 -16.18 -6.03 -1.52
CA ASP A 209 -16.61 -4.69 -1.14
C ASP A 209 -18.14 -4.53 -1.24
N LEU A 210 -18.89 -5.39 -0.55
CA LEU A 210 -20.35 -5.48 -0.65
C LEU A 210 -21.11 -4.39 0.13
N ILE A 211 -20.44 -3.66 1.03
CA ILE A 211 -21.09 -2.76 2.01
C ILE A 211 -20.69 -1.29 1.82
N LYS A 212 -19.44 -1.00 1.45
CA LYS A 212 -18.94 0.38 1.27
C LYS A 212 -18.09 0.49 0.00
N PRO A 213 -18.73 0.58 -1.18
CA PRO A 213 -18.03 0.65 -2.46
C PRO A 213 -16.85 1.62 -2.40
N CYS A 214 -15.69 1.16 -2.84
CA CYS A 214 -14.49 1.97 -3.08
C CYS A 214 -13.70 2.46 -1.86
N SER A 215 -13.98 1.99 -0.63
CA SER A 215 -13.24 2.43 0.56
C SER A 215 -12.54 1.29 1.30
N ALA A 216 -13.20 0.16 1.53
CA ALA A 216 -12.68 -0.87 2.44
C ALA A 216 -11.41 -1.54 1.87
N TYR A 217 -11.43 -1.96 0.61
CA TYR A 217 -10.31 -2.71 0.00
C TYR A 217 -9.40 -1.85 -0.89
N CYS A 218 -9.59 -0.52 -0.89
CA CYS A 218 -8.86 0.36 -1.81
C CYS A 218 -7.34 0.40 -1.55
N GLY A 219 -6.91 0.08 -0.34
CA GLY A 219 -5.50 -0.10 -0.02
C GLY A 219 -4.90 -1.32 -0.72
N ALA A 220 -5.50 -2.49 -0.54
CA ALA A 220 -5.07 -3.73 -1.19
C ALA A 220 -5.10 -3.60 -2.73
N MET A 221 -6.16 -3.02 -3.29
CA MET A 221 -6.28 -2.75 -4.72
C MET A 221 -5.18 -1.79 -5.21
N GLY A 222 -4.89 -0.75 -4.44
CA GLY A 222 -3.84 0.22 -4.73
C GLY A 222 -2.46 -0.43 -4.78
N MET A 223 -2.11 -1.27 -3.79
CA MET A 223 -0.85 -2.00 -3.77
C MET A 223 -0.71 -2.96 -4.97
N CYS A 224 -1.74 -3.75 -5.26
CA CYS A 224 -1.73 -4.68 -6.39
C CYS A 224 -1.58 -3.95 -7.73
N THR A 225 -2.34 -2.87 -7.92
CA THR A 225 -2.23 -2.05 -9.13
C THR A 225 -0.85 -1.42 -9.27
N SER A 226 -0.30 -0.89 -8.16
CA SER A 226 1.04 -0.29 -8.17
C SER A 226 2.11 -1.32 -8.54
N ALA A 227 2.01 -2.55 -8.01
CA ALA A 227 2.90 -3.65 -8.34
C ALA A 227 2.84 -4.00 -9.84
N LEU A 228 1.63 -4.17 -10.40
CA LEU A 228 1.43 -4.44 -11.83
C LEU A 228 2.02 -3.32 -12.70
N LEU A 229 1.73 -2.06 -12.39
CA LEU A 229 2.27 -0.91 -13.13
C LEU A 229 3.80 -0.88 -13.09
N LEU A 230 4.42 -1.20 -11.95
CA LEU A 230 5.88 -1.29 -11.80
C LEU A 230 6.47 -2.41 -12.67
N LEU A 231 5.90 -3.62 -12.60
CA LEU A 231 6.34 -4.77 -13.40
C LEU A 231 6.27 -4.46 -14.89
N HIS A 232 5.11 -4.01 -15.38
CA HIS A 232 4.91 -3.73 -16.80
C HIS A 232 5.75 -2.57 -17.32
N THR A 233 5.96 -1.52 -16.51
CA THR A 233 6.81 -0.38 -16.90
C THR A 233 8.28 -0.80 -17.02
N ARG A 234 8.76 -1.66 -16.10
CA ARG A 234 10.12 -2.18 -16.14
C ARG A 234 10.32 -3.10 -17.34
N ASP A 235 9.44 -4.07 -17.52
CA ASP A 235 9.45 -5.00 -18.65
C ASP A 235 9.45 -4.24 -19.98
N GLY A 236 8.57 -3.25 -20.13
CA GLY A 236 8.52 -2.42 -21.33
C GLY A 236 9.81 -1.64 -21.57
N THR A 237 10.47 -1.17 -20.51
CA THR A 237 11.75 -0.44 -20.62
C THR A 237 12.89 -1.39 -21.05
N GLN A 238 12.96 -2.57 -20.47
CA GLN A 238 13.98 -3.58 -20.81
C GLN A 238 13.83 -4.08 -22.25
N ARG A 239 12.60 -4.44 -22.67
CA ARG A 239 12.33 -4.94 -24.03
C ARG A 239 12.53 -3.88 -25.11
N ARG A 240 12.26 -2.61 -24.80
CA ARG A 240 12.59 -1.49 -25.71
C ARG A 240 14.09 -1.34 -25.93
N GLN A 241 14.91 -1.61 -24.90
CA GLN A 241 16.37 -1.62 -25.03
C GLN A 241 16.84 -2.84 -25.84
N ALA A 242 16.13 -3.97 -25.77
CA ALA A 242 16.41 -5.19 -26.53
C ALA A 242 15.88 -5.18 -27.99
N GLN A 243 15.15 -4.15 -28.41
CA GLN A 243 14.54 -4.01 -29.75
C GLN A 243 13.48 -5.08 -30.08
N GLU A 244 12.74 -5.57 -29.08
CA GLU A 244 11.66 -6.57 -29.26
C GLU A 244 10.30 -5.86 -29.42
N GLU A 245 9.84 -5.68 -30.67
CA GLU A 245 8.63 -4.89 -30.97
C GLU A 245 7.30 -5.57 -30.58
N GLU A 246 7.17 -6.89 -30.76
CA GLU A 246 5.93 -7.64 -30.51
C GLU A 246 5.58 -7.71 -29.01
N ASP A 247 6.59 -7.95 -28.15
CA ASP A 247 6.42 -7.97 -26.70
C ASP A 247 6.28 -6.57 -26.08
N SER A 248 6.66 -5.51 -26.82
CA SER A 248 6.37 -4.13 -26.42
C SER A 248 4.89 -3.79 -26.55
N ALA A 249 4.14 -4.42 -27.46
CA ALA A 249 2.70 -4.21 -27.58
C ALA A 249 1.94 -4.84 -26.40
N TYR A 250 2.31 -6.07 -26.01
CA TYR A 250 1.75 -6.74 -24.83
C TYR A 250 1.87 -5.90 -23.55
N SER A 251 3.07 -5.34 -23.30
CA SER A 251 3.30 -4.46 -22.14
C SER A 251 2.40 -3.22 -22.16
N LYS A 252 2.13 -2.63 -23.33
CA LYS A 252 1.22 -1.48 -23.47
C LYS A 252 -0.24 -1.87 -23.18
N ASP A 253 -0.69 -3.01 -23.67
CA ASP A 253 -2.06 -3.49 -23.42
C ASP A 253 -2.28 -3.81 -21.93
N ALA A 254 -1.28 -4.43 -21.29
CA ALA A 254 -1.32 -4.71 -19.85
C ALA A 254 -1.35 -3.41 -19.02
N LEU A 255 -0.54 -2.40 -19.38
CA LEU A 255 -0.58 -1.07 -18.78
C LEU A 255 -1.93 -0.37 -18.97
N ASN A 256 -2.51 -0.47 -20.17
CA ASN A 256 -3.86 0.05 -20.46
C ASN A 256 -4.93 -0.64 -19.61
N SER A 257 -4.83 -1.96 -19.44
CA SER A 257 -5.74 -2.73 -18.57
C SER A 257 -5.65 -2.27 -17.11
N CYS A 258 -4.44 -2.08 -16.58
CA CYS A 258 -4.23 -1.54 -15.23
C CYS A 258 -4.81 -0.13 -15.08
N CYS A 259 -4.58 0.74 -16.07
CA CYS A 259 -5.15 2.10 -16.05
C CYS A 259 -6.68 2.07 -16.14
N GLY A 260 -7.24 1.18 -16.96
CA GLY A 260 -8.68 0.97 -17.09
C GLY A 260 -9.31 0.57 -15.76
N PHE A 261 -8.69 -0.34 -15.02
CA PHE A 261 -9.12 -0.72 -13.67
C PHE A 261 -9.17 0.49 -12.73
N VAL A 262 -8.12 1.33 -12.69
CA VAL A 262 -8.10 2.53 -11.84
C VAL A 262 -9.17 3.53 -12.26
N VAL A 263 -9.39 3.74 -13.57
CA VAL A 263 -10.43 4.64 -14.08
C VAL A 263 -11.82 4.15 -13.70
N GLU A 264 -12.08 2.84 -13.80
CA GLU A 264 -13.35 2.24 -13.39
C GLU A 264 -13.62 2.47 -11.89
N ARG A 265 -12.63 2.20 -11.03
CA ARG A 265 -12.73 2.47 -9.59
C ARG A 265 -12.88 3.96 -9.29
N ALA A 266 -12.19 4.83 -10.03
CA ALA A 266 -12.31 6.27 -9.87
C ALA A 266 -13.70 6.79 -10.31
N ALA A 267 -14.31 6.17 -11.33
CA ALA A 267 -15.67 6.48 -11.77
C ALA A 267 -16.70 6.13 -10.68
N GLU A 268 -16.63 4.90 -10.14
CA GLU A 268 -17.48 4.45 -9.02
C GLU A 268 -17.30 5.35 -7.80
N TYR A 269 -16.06 5.57 -7.36
CA TYR A 269 -15.74 6.45 -6.23
C TYR A 269 -16.28 7.88 -6.42
N THR A 270 -16.10 8.45 -7.62
CA THR A 270 -16.56 9.81 -7.90
C THR A 270 -18.09 9.91 -7.94
N SER A 271 -18.79 8.84 -8.32
CA SER A 271 -20.26 8.79 -8.31
C SER A 271 -20.84 8.80 -6.89
N GLU A 272 -20.09 8.31 -5.91
CA GLU A 272 -20.46 8.22 -4.49
C GLU A 272 -19.67 9.20 -3.61
N LEU A 273 -19.05 10.22 -4.20
CA LEU A 273 -18.11 11.11 -3.50
C LEU A 273 -18.68 11.75 -2.22
N ALA A 274 -19.99 12.02 -2.20
CA ALA A 274 -20.69 12.63 -1.06
C ALA A 274 -20.82 11.70 0.16
N THR A 275 -20.74 10.38 -0.03
CA THR A 275 -20.88 9.37 1.03
C THR A 275 -19.54 8.76 1.45
N VAL A 276 -18.43 9.20 0.86
CA VAL A 276 -17.10 8.69 1.18
C VAL A 276 -16.71 9.06 2.61
N ASP A 277 -16.36 8.03 3.37
CA ASP A 277 -15.76 8.15 4.69
C ASP A 277 -14.27 8.47 4.57
N LEU A 278 -13.93 9.76 4.66
CA LEU A 278 -12.55 10.23 4.56
C LEU A 278 -11.62 9.55 5.59
N ASP A 279 -12.12 9.22 6.77
CA ASP A 279 -11.36 8.60 7.88
C ASP A 279 -11.06 7.12 7.65
N SER A 280 -11.67 6.51 6.64
CA SER A 280 -11.34 5.16 6.16
C SER A 280 -10.29 5.13 5.04
N LEU A 281 -10.02 6.27 4.39
CA LEU A 281 -9.12 6.29 3.22
C LEU A 281 -7.66 5.96 3.59
N PRO A 282 -7.00 4.98 2.97
CA PRO A 282 -5.61 4.64 3.25
C PRO A 282 -4.64 5.65 2.61
N PRO A 283 -3.47 5.90 3.23
CA PRO A 283 -2.50 6.90 2.76
C PRO A 283 -1.73 6.51 1.49
N PHE A 284 -1.86 5.27 1.00
CA PHE A 284 -1.03 4.73 -0.09
C PHE A 284 -1.76 4.47 -1.41
N THR A 285 -3.09 4.36 -1.43
CA THR A 285 -3.89 4.34 -2.68
C THR A 285 -3.59 5.52 -3.62
N PRO A 286 -3.27 6.75 -3.14
CA PRO A 286 -2.86 7.85 -4.02
C PRO A 286 -1.69 7.52 -4.97
N TYR A 287 -0.77 6.63 -4.59
CA TYR A 287 0.36 6.25 -5.46
C TYR A 287 -0.13 5.52 -6.71
N ALA A 288 -1.05 4.57 -6.58
CA ALA A 288 -1.61 3.83 -7.71
C ALA A 288 -2.35 4.76 -8.68
N ILE A 289 -3.14 5.69 -8.15
CA ILE A 289 -3.89 6.68 -8.94
C ILE A 289 -2.92 7.58 -9.71
N TYR A 290 -1.87 8.06 -9.03
CA TYR A 290 -0.83 8.88 -9.66
C TYR A 290 -0.06 8.12 -10.74
N GLN A 291 0.38 6.89 -10.46
CA GLN A 291 1.10 6.06 -11.43
C GLN A 291 0.27 5.79 -12.68
N ALA A 292 -1.01 5.41 -12.52
CA ALA A 292 -1.93 5.21 -13.65
C ALA A 292 -2.14 6.51 -14.45
N SER A 293 -2.25 7.65 -13.76
CA SER A 293 -2.35 8.96 -14.42
C SER A 293 -1.10 9.29 -15.24
N VAL A 294 0.10 9.05 -14.71
CA VAL A 294 1.37 9.24 -15.44
C VAL A 294 1.43 8.36 -16.68
N VAL A 295 1.01 7.09 -16.59
CA VAL A 295 0.96 6.18 -17.73
C VAL A 295 -0.04 6.67 -18.79
N GLN A 296 -1.23 7.09 -18.38
CA GLN A 296 -2.22 7.67 -19.30
C GLN A 296 -1.75 8.97 -19.97
N HIS A 297 -1.04 9.85 -19.26
CA HIS A 297 -0.40 11.02 -19.87
C HIS A 297 0.60 10.62 -20.96
N ARG A 298 1.45 9.61 -20.72
CA ARG A 298 2.38 9.10 -21.73
C ARG A 298 1.65 8.54 -22.95
N PHE A 299 0.51 7.88 -22.76
CA PHE A 299 -0.32 7.41 -23.88
C PHE A 299 -0.96 8.56 -24.66
N LEU A 300 -1.36 9.65 -24.00
CA LEU A 300 -1.84 10.86 -24.69
C LEU A 300 -0.77 11.52 -25.55
N GLU A 301 0.48 11.54 -25.09
CA GLU A 301 1.61 12.10 -25.84
C GLU A 301 1.99 11.25 -27.06
N GLN A 302 1.77 9.93 -26.99
CA GLN A 302 2.12 8.97 -28.04
C GLN A 302 0.97 8.64 -29.00
N GLY A 303 -0.29 8.90 -28.61
CA GLY A 303 -1.50 8.47 -29.31
C GLY A 303 -2.14 9.51 -30.24
N GLY A 304 -3.05 9.05 -31.10
CA GLY A 304 -3.87 9.89 -32.00
C GLY A 304 -5.14 10.47 -31.35
N THR A 305 -5.88 11.29 -32.09
CA THR A 305 -6.97 12.14 -31.55
C THR A 305 -8.21 11.41 -30.99
N ASN A 306 -8.49 10.16 -31.39
CA ASN A 306 -9.73 9.46 -31.01
C ASN A 306 -9.69 8.88 -29.58
N ASP A 307 -8.60 8.25 -29.16
CA ASP A 307 -8.45 7.74 -27.78
C ASP A 307 -8.22 8.87 -26.77
N GLY A 308 -7.78 10.04 -27.25
CA GLY A 308 -7.44 11.17 -26.40
C GLY A 308 -8.62 11.77 -25.62
N LYS A 309 -9.88 11.55 -26.04
CA LYS A 309 -11.05 11.99 -25.26
C LYS A 309 -11.31 11.06 -24.07
N SER A 310 -11.26 9.75 -24.29
CA SER A 310 -11.46 8.75 -23.24
C SER A 310 -10.39 8.86 -22.17
N ILE A 311 -9.12 8.98 -22.58
CA ILE A 311 -8.00 9.12 -21.64
C ILE A 311 -8.12 10.41 -20.83
N ARG A 312 -8.47 11.55 -21.44
CA ARG A 312 -8.71 12.81 -20.70
C ARG A 312 -9.85 12.70 -19.69
N HIS A 313 -10.91 11.97 -20.02
CA HIS A 313 -11.99 11.70 -19.09
C HIS A 313 -11.52 10.84 -17.90
N GLY A 314 -10.74 9.80 -18.17
CA GLY A 314 -10.11 8.98 -17.11
C GLY A 314 -9.21 9.80 -16.18
N LEU A 315 -8.38 10.68 -16.74
CA LEU A 315 -7.53 11.60 -15.97
C LEU A 315 -8.35 12.56 -15.10
N ASP A 316 -9.49 13.08 -15.58
CA ASP A 316 -10.38 13.93 -14.79
C ASP A 316 -10.97 13.16 -13.59
N LEU A 317 -11.41 11.92 -13.79
CA LEU A 317 -11.92 11.06 -12.71
C LEU A 317 -10.85 10.75 -11.66
N MET A 318 -9.67 10.30 -12.09
CA MET A 318 -8.53 10.05 -11.21
C MET A 318 -8.09 11.32 -10.46
N GLY A 319 -8.14 12.48 -11.13
CA GLY A 319 -7.87 13.78 -10.53
C GLY A 319 -8.87 14.15 -9.42
N LYS A 320 -10.16 13.90 -9.61
CA LYS A 320 -11.20 14.11 -8.58
C LYS A 320 -10.99 13.18 -7.38
N MET A 321 -10.68 11.90 -7.64
CA MET A 321 -10.36 10.94 -6.58
C MET A 321 -9.13 11.39 -5.77
N LEU A 322 -8.04 11.79 -6.43
CA LEU A 322 -6.85 12.33 -5.75
C LEU A 322 -7.15 13.60 -4.95
N ALA A 323 -7.98 14.51 -5.47
CA ALA A 323 -8.39 15.72 -4.76
C ALA A 323 -9.20 15.40 -3.49
N SER A 324 -10.02 14.35 -3.53
CA SER A 324 -10.74 13.84 -2.36
C SER A 324 -9.79 13.24 -1.31
N PHE A 325 -8.85 12.38 -1.73
CA PHE A 325 -7.80 11.86 -0.84
C PHE A 325 -6.95 12.99 -0.22
N ALA A 326 -6.73 14.08 -0.96
CA ALA A 326 -5.97 15.24 -0.49
C ALA A 326 -6.64 15.99 0.68
N LEU A 327 -7.95 15.78 0.91
CA LEU A 327 -8.63 16.31 2.10
C LEU A 327 -8.08 15.72 3.39
N ARG A 328 -7.55 14.49 3.34
CA ARG A 328 -6.94 13.82 4.49
C ARG A 328 -5.42 13.72 4.40
N TRP A 329 -4.91 13.34 3.22
CA TRP A 329 -3.51 12.96 3.05
C TRP A 329 -2.72 14.01 2.27
N GLY A 330 -1.69 14.58 2.92
CA GLY A 330 -0.82 15.57 2.29
C GLY A 330 -0.07 15.02 1.06
N VAL A 331 0.22 13.72 1.02
CA VAL A 331 0.84 13.06 -0.14
C VAL A 331 -0.08 13.12 -1.37
N ALA A 332 -1.38 12.88 -1.21
CA ALA A 332 -2.34 12.97 -2.32
C ALA A 332 -2.39 14.40 -2.88
N GLY A 333 -2.36 15.41 -2.01
CA GLY A 333 -2.29 16.82 -2.44
C GLY A 333 -0.99 17.16 -3.20
N LYS A 334 0.15 16.56 -2.82
CA LYS A 334 1.41 16.70 -3.56
C LYS A 334 1.32 16.02 -4.94
N LEU A 335 0.88 14.78 -4.99
CA LEU A 335 0.73 14.01 -6.24
C LEU A 335 -0.27 14.67 -7.21
N TYR A 336 -1.39 15.17 -6.70
CA TYR A 336 -2.37 15.89 -7.51
C TYR A 336 -1.80 17.14 -8.18
N ARG A 337 -0.93 17.89 -7.49
CA ARG A 337 -0.25 19.06 -8.06
C ARG A 337 0.78 18.70 -9.13
N LEU A 338 1.41 17.53 -9.04
CA LEU A 338 2.38 17.06 -10.04
C LEU A 338 1.71 16.65 -11.37
N LEU A 339 0.40 16.39 -11.37
CA LEU A 339 -0.37 16.02 -12.57
C LEU A 339 -1.01 17.21 -13.29
N ARG A 340 -0.90 18.43 -12.76
CA ARG A 340 -1.53 19.63 -13.30
C ARG A 340 -0.63 20.47 -14.19
#